data_AF-A0A382RFV0-F1
#
_entry.id   AF-A0A382RFV0-F1
#
_cell.length_a   1.000
_cell.length_b   1.000
_cell.length_c   1.000
_cell.angle_alpha   90.00
_cell.angle_beta   90.00
_cell.angle_gamma   90.00
#
_symmetry.space_group_name_H-M   'P 1'
#
loop_
_entity.id
_entity.type
_entity.pdbx_description
1 polymer ?
#
loop_
_entity_poly.entity_id
_entity_poly.type
_entity_poly.pdbx_seq_one_letter_code
_entity_poly.pdbx_strand_id
1 'polypeptide(L)'
;PREIEATLSALGEQCHGRLLVAFQPHRYTRTKHLLGDFAKSFEGADLLWITEVYAASETPLENVNGQLLAEAISRNGQPTAFAATLQMLRDKVRQAMRPGDMVLFLGAGDITQVAHQLAEDLHMRGTSHTTELRGLLSSESKVLDNKPLANRTTLGVGGAAEIYVEPSGETDLAVVLRYAAVNELPVFILGRGSNLLIRDGGIRGVVISLRHNDFSAIEVNGDQIWCGAGARLNHIANAARDAGLTGLEFMEGIPGCMGGALRMNAGAWGGTTFEQVVRVRYMTHDGKIEERTADQMGAVYRSCPVLREHIALKAVLQGIP
;
A
#
# COMPACT_ATOMS: atom_id res chain seq x y z
N PRO A 1 -22.47 19.62 23.13
CA PRO A 1 -22.21 18.21 23.52
C PRO A 1 -23.00 17.21 22.67
N ARG A 2 -24.31 17.41 22.45
CA ARG A 2 -25.14 16.50 21.63
C ARG A 2 -24.64 16.19 20.21
N GLU A 3 -24.04 17.18 19.54
CA GLU A 3 -23.44 16.99 18.22
C GLU A 3 -22.25 16.01 18.25
N ILE A 4 -21.49 16.00 19.35
CA ILE A 4 -20.36 15.08 19.55
C ILE A 4 -20.90 13.65 19.64
N GLU A 5 -21.90 13.41 20.50
CA GLU A 5 -22.54 12.10 20.66
C GLU A 5 -23.13 11.59 19.34
N ALA A 6 -23.87 12.44 18.61
CA ALA A 6 -24.44 12.08 17.32
C ALA A 6 -23.35 11.73 16.29
N THR A 7 -22.24 12.47 16.28
CA THR A 7 -21.12 12.23 15.36
C THR A 7 -20.40 10.93 15.68
N LEU A 8 -20.09 10.69 16.96
CA LEU A 8 -19.41 9.45 17.38
C LEU A 8 -20.29 8.23 17.15
N SER A 9 -21.59 8.32 17.44
CA SER A 9 -22.54 7.23 17.17
C SER A 9 -22.60 6.90 15.67
N ALA A 10 -22.67 7.92 14.81
CA ALA A 10 -22.72 7.70 13.36
C ALA A 10 -21.41 7.10 12.81
N LEU A 11 -20.26 7.52 13.36
CA LEU A 11 -18.95 7.01 12.95
C LEU A 11 -18.65 5.63 13.51
N GLY A 12 -19.17 5.28 14.69
CA GLY A 12 -19.00 3.95 15.28
C GLY A 12 -19.53 2.82 14.37
N GLU A 13 -20.57 3.08 13.59
CA GLU A 13 -21.11 2.12 12.61
C GLU A 13 -20.25 1.97 11.35
N GLN A 14 -19.43 2.98 11.03
CA GLN A 14 -18.63 3.05 9.80
C GLN A 14 -17.13 2.83 10.03
N CYS A 15 -16.65 3.00 11.26
CA CYS A 15 -15.25 2.83 11.60
C CYS A 15 -14.94 1.34 11.78
N HIS A 16 -14.06 0.82 10.93
CA HIS A 16 -13.60 -0.58 11.01
C HIS A 16 -12.33 -0.77 11.86
N GLY A 17 -11.72 0.33 12.32
CA GLY A 17 -10.51 0.36 13.15
C GLY A 17 -10.75 1.12 14.45
N ARG A 18 -9.70 1.73 15.00
CA ARG A 18 -9.85 2.57 16.20
C ARG A 18 -10.34 3.96 15.82
N LEU A 19 -11.25 4.51 16.60
CA LEU A 19 -11.71 5.89 16.51
C LEU A 19 -10.91 6.76 17.48
N LEU A 20 -9.96 7.52 16.93
CA LEU A 20 -9.15 8.47 17.69
C LEU A 20 -9.79 9.86 17.58
N VAL A 21 -10.03 10.53 18.71
CA VAL A 21 -10.75 11.81 18.74
C VAL A 21 -9.86 12.90 19.34
N ALA A 22 -9.81 14.05 18.67
CA ALA A 22 -9.18 15.26 19.18
C ALA A 22 -10.25 16.35 19.32
N PHE A 23 -10.42 16.90 20.52
CA PHE A 23 -11.43 17.91 20.80
C PHE A 23 -10.83 19.21 21.32
N GLN A 24 -11.17 20.33 20.66
CA GLN A 24 -10.88 21.68 21.12
C GLN A 24 -12.15 22.32 21.69
N PRO A 25 -12.24 22.52 23.02
CA PRO A 25 -13.38 23.20 23.62
C PRO A 25 -13.45 24.66 23.16
N HIS A 26 -14.66 25.17 22.94
CA HIS A 26 -14.88 26.54 22.46
C HIS A 26 -15.58 27.38 23.54
N ARG A 27 -14.94 28.49 23.93
CA ARG A 27 -15.32 29.41 25.01
C ARG A 27 -15.23 28.82 26.42
N TYR A 28 -14.71 29.63 27.35
CA TYR A 28 -14.60 29.26 28.77
C TYR A 28 -15.99 29.20 29.41
N THR A 29 -16.85 30.16 29.10
CA THR A 29 -18.21 30.20 29.64
C THR A 29 -18.97 28.92 29.29
N ARG A 30 -18.95 28.49 28.02
CA ARG A 30 -19.63 27.28 27.55
C ARG A 30 -19.05 26.01 28.18
N THR A 31 -17.72 25.92 28.27
CA THR A 31 -17.05 24.77 28.90
C THR A 31 -17.44 24.62 30.36
N LYS A 32 -17.55 25.74 31.10
CA LYS A 32 -18.02 25.75 32.49
C LYS A 32 -19.47 25.25 32.62
N HIS A 33 -20.38 25.83 31.84
CA HIS A 33 -21.82 25.53 31.94
C HIS A 33 -22.14 24.08 31.55
N LEU A 34 -21.39 23.50 30.63
CA LEU A 34 -21.66 22.18 30.05
C LEU A 34 -20.62 21.13 30.48
N LEU A 35 -19.84 21.37 31.52
CA LEU A 35 -18.76 20.47 31.96
C LEU A 35 -19.27 19.03 32.18
N GLY A 36 -20.39 18.89 32.89
CA GLY A 36 -21.00 17.59 33.19
C GLY A 36 -21.51 16.86 31.95
N ASP A 37 -22.03 17.61 30.97
CA ASP A 37 -22.50 17.04 29.71
C ASP A 37 -21.31 16.59 28.84
N PHE A 38 -20.30 17.47 28.67
CA PHE A 38 -19.08 17.13 27.93
C PHE A 38 -18.37 15.92 28.53
N ALA A 39 -18.38 15.76 29.85
CA ALA A 39 -17.76 14.63 30.53
C ALA A 39 -18.35 13.26 30.11
N LYS A 40 -19.53 13.23 29.47
CA LYS A 40 -20.22 12.02 29.04
C LYS A 40 -20.36 11.89 27.51
N SER A 41 -20.09 12.95 26.76
CA SER A 41 -20.39 13.00 25.33
C SER A 41 -19.39 12.30 24.40
N PHE A 42 -18.35 11.65 24.94
CA PHE A 42 -17.25 11.08 24.14
C PHE A 42 -17.22 9.55 24.11
N GLU A 43 -18.31 8.91 24.54
CA GLU A 43 -18.46 7.46 24.46
C GLU A 43 -18.30 6.97 23.00
N GLY A 44 -17.57 5.86 22.83
CA GLY A 44 -17.24 5.29 21.52
C GLY A 44 -15.89 5.72 20.93
N ALA A 45 -15.18 6.67 21.56
CA ALA A 45 -13.80 6.96 21.19
C ALA A 45 -12.84 5.96 21.85
N ASP A 46 -11.91 5.37 21.10
CA ASP A 46 -10.86 4.50 21.66
C ASP A 46 -9.78 5.30 22.38
N LEU A 47 -9.53 6.53 21.92
CA LEU A 47 -8.59 7.46 22.53
C LEU A 47 -9.03 8.89 22.27
N LEU A 48 -9.02 9.71 23.32
CA LEU A 48 -9.43 11.11 23.27
C LEU A 48 -8.29 12.04 23.69
N TRP A 49 -8.09 13.12 22.93
CA TRP A 49 -7.29 14.26 23.37
C TRP A 49 -8.15 15.50 23.53
N ILE A 50 -7.98 16.17 24.65
CA ILE A 50 -8.59 17.48 24.92
C ILE A 50 -7.50 18.54 24.84
N THR A 51 -7.70 19.57 24.04
CA THR A 51 -6.79 20.72 24.02
C THR A 51 -7.18 21.77 25.03
N GLU A 52 -6.36 22.82 25.16
CA GLU A 52 -6.79 24.02 25.86
C GLU A 52 -8.04 24.66 25.20
N VAL A 53 -8.83 25.38 26.00
CA VAL A 53 -10.06 26.04 25.58
C VAL A 53 -9.73 27.17 24.60
N TYR A 54 -10.30 27.10 23.41
CA TYR A 54 -10.27 28.21 22.45
C TYR A 54 -11.12 29.36 22.97
N ALA A 55 -10.46 30.46 23.33
CA ALA A 55 -11.07 31.58 24.06
C ALA A 55 -12.20 32.28 23.27
N ALA A 56 -12.10 32.36 21.94
CA ALA A 56 -13.04 33.10 21.08
C ALA A 56 -13.37 34.50 21.61
N SER A 57 -12.32 35.27 21.96
CA SER A 57 -12.39 36.62 22.54
C SER A 57 -12.94 36.71 23.97
N GLU A 58 -13.07 35.60 24.70
CA GLU A 58 -13.33 35.60 26.14
C GLU A 58 -12.04 35.74 26.96
N THR A 59 -12.14 36.41 28.11
CA THR A 59 -11.10 36.36 29.14
C THR A 59 -11.12 34.97 29.79
N PRO A 60 -9.96 34.31 29.98
CA PRO A 60 -9.89 33.05 30.70
C PRO A 60 -10.60 33.12 32.06
N LEU A 61 -11.41 32.10 32.36
CA LEU A 61 -12.09 31.98 33.64
C LEU A 61 -11.23 31.16 34.60
N GLU A 62 -11.14 31.62 35.85
CA GLU A 62 -10.49 30.87 36.91
C GLU A 62 -11.15 29.50 37.08
N ASN A 63 -10.35 28.44 37.16
CA ASN A 63 -10.79 27.04 37.29
C ASN A 63 -11.62 26.49 36.11
N VAL A 64 -11.45 27.03 34.90
CA VAL A 64 -12.01 26.45 33.67
C VAL A 64 -10.91 26.35 32.62
N ASN A 65 -10.43 25.14 32.36
CA ASN A 65 -9.40 24.87 31.36
C ASN A 65 -9.58 23.47 30.77
N GLY A 66 -8.85 23.19 29.69
CA GLY A 66 -8.91 21.91 29.00
C GLY A 66 -8.42 20.73 29.84
N GLN A 67 -7.46 20.95 30.75
CA GLN A 67 -6.96 19.93 31.67
C GLN A 67 -8.06 19.41 32.61
N LEU A 68 -8.81 20.32 33.23
CA LEU A 68 -9.93 19.96 34.13
C LEU A 68 -11.04 19.22 33.38
N LEU A 69 -11.30 19.59 32.13
CA LEU A 69 -12.25 18.88 31.29
C LEU A 69 -11.73 17.46 30.97
N ALA A 70 -10.46 17.31 30.59
CA ALA A 70 -9.84 16.02 30.33
C ALA A 70 -9.93 15.09 31.56
N GLU A 71 -9.63 15.62 32.75
CA GLU A 71 -9.74 14.89 34.01
C GLU A 71 -11.19 14.52 34.37
N ALA A 72 -12.15 15.39 34.07
CA ALA A 72 -13.57 15.09 34.27
C ALA A 72 -14.05 13.95 33.35
N ILE A 73 -13.60 13.94 32.10
CA ILE A 73 -13.91 12.87 31.13
C ILE A 73 -13.22 11.55 31.55
N SER A 74 -11.93 11.60 31.88
CA SER A 74 -11.18 10.41 32.35
C SER A 74 -11.80 9.76 33.59
N ARG A 75 -12.31 10.56 34.53
CA ARG A 75 -13.02 10.04 35.73
C ARG A 75 -14.29 9.25 35.40
N ASN A 76 -14.89 9.49 34.24
CA ASN A 76 -16.04 8.73 33.75
C ASN A 76 -15.64 7.48 32.96
N GLY A 77 -14.35 7.13 32.91
CA GLY A 77 -13.85 5.88 32.30
C GLY A 77 -13.43 6.00 30.83
N GLN A 78 -13.56 7.17 30.21
CA GLN A 78 -13.15 7.40 28.83
C GLN A 78 -11.63 7.67 28.75
N PRO A 79 -10.82 6.86 28.03
CA PRO A 79 -9.38 7.09 27.89
C PRO A 79 -9.07 8.46 27.28
N THR A 80 -8.64 9.41 28.13
CA THR A 80 -8.47 10.81 27.74
C THR A 80 -7.14 11.37 28.21
N ALA A 81 -6.47 12.11 27.34
CA ALA A 81 -5.24 12.83 27.64
C ALA A 81 -5.36 14.32 27.29
N PHE A 82 -4.73 15.18 28.10
CA PHE A 82 -4.65 16.60 27.79
C PHE A 82 -3.50 16.91 26.83
N ALA A 83 -3.72 17.84 25.90
CA ALA A 83 -2.72 18.40 25.00
C ALA A 83 -2.70 19.93 25.15
N ALA A 84 -1.71 20.45 25.88
CA ALA A 84 -1.65 21.88 26.23
C ALA A 84 -1.55 22.82 25.02
N THR A 85 -1.02 22.34 23.90
CA THR A 85 -0.89 23.11 22.66
C THR A 85 -1.33 22.27 21.46
N LEU A 86 -1.69 22.95 20.36
CA LEU A 86 -1.99 22.28 19.09
C LEU A 86 -0.80 21.50 18.52
N GLN A 87 0.43 21.98 18.76
CA GLN A 87 1.64 21.25 18.38
C GLN A 87 1.75 19.92 19.14
N MET A 88 1.54 19.95 20.46
CA MET A 88 1.51 18.72 21.26
C MET A 88 0.39 17.78 20.84
N LEU A 89 -0.78 18.31 20.45
CA LEU A 89 -1.87 17.50 19.90
C LEU A 89 -1.41 16.80 18.62
N ARG A 90 -0.83 17.54 17.66
CA ARG A 90 -0.30 17.00 16.40
C ARG A 90 0.68 15.85 16.66
N ASP A 91 1.64 16.07 17.55
CA ASP A 91 2.68 15.08 17.87
C ASP A 91 2.09 13.82 18.51
N LYS A 92 1.15 13.98 19.45
CA LYS A 92 0.46 12.86 20.11
C LYS A 92 -0.38 12.05 19.13
N VAL A 93 -1.16 12.72 18.28
CA VAL A 93 -1.96 12.07 17.24
C VAL A 93 -1.05 11.30 16.29
N ARG A 94 0.01 11.93 15.78
CA ARG A 94 0.97 11.32 14.85
C ARG A 94 1.65 10.07 15.44
N GLN A 95 1.98 10.08 16.73
CA GLN A 95 2.60 8.94 17.41
C GLN A 95 1.60 7.81 17.69
N ALA A 96 0.34 8.13 17.95
CA ALA A 96 -0.68 7.15 18.30
C ALA A 96 -1.33 6.48 17.08
N MET A 97 -1.39 7.19 15.93
CA MET A 97 -2.00 6.72 14.69
C MET A 97 -1.32 5.46 14.15
N ARG A 98 -2.15 4.53 13.71
CA ARG A 98 -1.78 3.28 13.05
C ARG A 98 -2.60 3.12 11.76
N PRO A 99 -2.12 2.32 10.79
CA PRO A 99 -2.91 2.00 9.61
C PRO A 99 -4.28 1.42 9.96
N GLY A 100 -5.33 2.00 9.38
CA GLY A 100 -6.72 1.60 9.64
C GLY A 100 -7.44 2.40 10.73
N ASP A 101 -6.73 3.24 11.49
CA ASP A 101 -7.37 4.17 12.42
C ASP A 101 -8.13 5.27 11.66
N MET A 102 -9.23 5.73 12.26
CA MET A 102 -9.92 6.95 11.86
C MET A 102 -9.63 8.03 12.89
N VAL A 103 -9.22 9.22 12.44
CA VAL A 103 -8.97 10.36 13.32
C VAL A 103 -10.01 11.43 13.10
N LEU A 104 -10.75 11.76 14.16
CA LEU A 104 -11.80 12.76 14.16
C LEU A 104 -11.34 14.00 14.94
N PHE A 105 -11.37 15.15 14.27
CA PHE A 105 -11.12 16.45 14.90
C PHE A 105 -12.46 17.16 15.12
N LEU A 106 -12.77 17.49 16.38
CA LEU A 106 -14.00 18.14 16.81
C LEU A 106 -13.68 19.44 17.54
N GLY A 107 -14.58 20.41 17.44
CA GLY A 107 -14.43 21.69 18.16
C GLY A 107 -14.52 22.88 17.20
N ALA A 108 -13.91 23.98 17.62
CA ALA A 108 -13.87 25.21 16.85
C ALA A 108 -12.56 25.95 17.10
N GLY A 109 -12.24 26.91 16.24
CA GLY A 109 -10.98 27.64 16.28
C GLY A 109 -10.00 27.07 15.25
N ASP A 110 -8.80 26.73 15.72
CA ASP A 110 -7.63 26.41 14.90
C ASP A 110 -7.25 24.93 14.89
N ILE A 111 -7.98 24.05 15.59
CA ILE A 111 -7.77 22.59 15.53
C ILE A 111 -7.82 22.02 14.11
N THR A 112 -8.59 22.64 13.19
CA THR A 112 -8.63 22.25 11.77
C THR A 112 -7.27 22.37 11.09
N GLN A 113 -6.41 23.31 11.53
CA GLN A 113 -5.05 23.43 11.00
C GLN A 113 -4.21 22.19 11.33
N VAL A 114 -4.42 21.59 12.50
CA VAL A 114 -3.74 20.33 12.88
C VAL A 114 -4.16 19.20 11.94
N ALA A 115 -5.45 19.11 11.59
CA ALA A 115 -5.95 18.12 10.66
C ALA A 115 -5.29 18.27 9.27
N HIS A 116 -5.20 19.50 8.75
CA HIS A 116 -4.53 19.78 7.46
C HIS A 116 -3.04 19.44 7.51
N GLN A 117 -2.33 19.86 8.56
CA GLN A 117 -0.90 19.58 8.72
C GLN A 117 -0.60 18.08 8.84
N LEU A 118 -1.45 17.31 9.52
CA LEU A 118 -1.30 15.85 9.59
C LEU A 118 -1.58 15.18 8.24
N ALA A 119 -2.55 15.66 7.47
CA ALA A 119 -2.80 15.17 6.12
C ALA A 119 -1.60 15.45 5.19
N GLU A 120 -1.01 16.64 5.26
CA GLU A 120 0.20 16.99 4.53
C GLU A 120 1.39 16.12 4.95
N ASP A 121 1.59 15.88 6.24
CA ASP A 121 2.65 15.01 6.76
C ASP A 121 2.56 13.58 6.20
N LEU A 122 1.34 13.04 6.12
CA LEU A 122 1.08 11.72 5.56
C LEU A 122 1.39 11.68 4.07
N HIS A 123 1.04 12.74 3.34
CA HIS A 123 1.35 12.85 1.91
C HIS A 123 2.86 13.01 1.65
N MET A 124 3.53 13.88 2.42
CA MET A 124 4.97 14.15 2.29
C MET A 124 5.85 12.93 2.57
N ARG A 125 5.43 12.02 3.45
CA ARG A 125 6.14 10.73 3.66
C ARG A 125 6.22 9.91 2.37
N GLY A 126 5.12 9.81 1.61
CA GLY A 126 5.11 9.16 0.31
C GLY A 126 6.01 9.87 -0.72
N THR A 127 6.01 11.19 -0.71
CA THR A 127 6.84 12.02 -1.60
C THR A 127 8.35 11.90 -1.29
N SER A 128 8.74 11.78 -0.01
CA SER A 128 10.15 11.61 0.39
C SER A 128 10.73 10.33 -0.19
N HIS A 129 10.06 9.18 0.05
CA HIS A 129 10.53 7.89 -0.46
C HIS A 129 10.55 7.83 -1.98
N THR A 130 9.55 8.42 -2.64
CA THR A 130 9.49 8.54 -4.10
C THR A 130 10.68 9.34 -4.65
N THR A 131 11.02 10.46 -4.00
CA THR A 131 12.13 11.34 -4.41
C THR A 131 13.48 10.66 -4.20
N GLU A 132 13.67 10.00 -3.06
CA GLU A 132 14.88 9.24 -2.74
C GLU A 132 15.08 8.08 -3.72
N LEU A 133 14.05 7.24 -3.94
CA LEU A 133 14.11 6.16 -4.93
C LEU A 133 14.44 6.70 -6.33
N ARG A 134 13.82 7.79 -6.76
CA ARG A 134 14.13 8.40 -8.06
C ARG A 134 15.58 8.85 -8.18
N GLY A 135 16.19 9.30 -7.09
CA GLY A 135 17.62 9.66 -7.05
C GLY A 135 18.58 8.47 -7.02
N LEU A 136 18.10 7.28 -6.64
CA LEU A 136 18.90 6.06 -6.54
C LEU A 136 18.84 5.18 -7.82
N LEU A 137 17.81 5.34 -8.64
CA LEU A 137 17.59 4.53 -9.84
C LEU A 137 18.10 5.23 -11.11
N SER A 138 18.28 4.44 -12.17
CA SER A 138 18.60 4.98 -13.49
C SER A 138 17.48 5.85 -14.06
N SER A 139 17.81 6.73 -15.02
CA SER A 139 16.84 7.64 -15.66
C SER A 139 15.72 6.92 -16.42
N GLU A 140 15.95 5.69 -16.86
CA GLU A 140 14.98 4.87 -17.58
C GLU A 140 13.95 4.21 -16.64
N SER A 141 14.26 4.13 -15.35
CA SER A 141 13.32 3.66 -14.32
C SER A 141 12.25 4.70 -14.06
N LYS A 142 11.00 4.25 -13.87
CA LYS A 142 9.89 5.14 -13.52
C LYS A 142 9.53 4.98 -12.06
N VAL A 143 9.47 6.09 -11.34
CA VAL A 143 9.05 6.16 -9.94
C VAL A 143 7.94 7.20 -9.82
N LEU A 144 6.73 6.76 -9.48
CA LEU A 144 5.52 7.57 -9.42
C LEU A 144 4.88 7.45 -8.04
N ASP A 145 4.41 8.56 -7.49
CA ASP A 145 3.58 8.61 -6.30
C ASP A 145 2.10 8.43 -6.66
N ASN A 146 1.33 7.84 -5.73
CA ASN A 146 -0.14 7.78 -5.79
C ASN A 146 -0.71 7.29 -7.14
N LYS A 147 -0.08 6.29 -7.76
CA LYS A 147 -0.45 5.81 -9.10
C LYS A 147 -1.75 5.00 -9.08
N PRO A 148 -2.86 5.43 -9.71
CA PRO A 148 -4.07 4.61 -9.79
C PRO A 148 -3.82 3.28 -10.49
N LEU A 149 -4.30 2.17 -9.90
CA LEU A 149 -4.07 0.81 -10.41
C LEU A 149 -5.22 0.25 -11.24
N ALA A 150 -6.36 0.94 -11.33
CA ALA A 150 -7.48 0.53 -12.17
C ALA A 150 -7.08 0.26 -13.63
N ASN A 151 -6.18 1.07 -14.21
CA ASN A 151 -5.64 0.85 -15.57
C ASN A 151 -4.46 -0.13 -15.64
N ARG A 152 -4.15 -0.81 -14.53
CA ARG A 152 -3.14 -1.86 -14.38
C ARG A 152 -3.73 -3.22 -14.04
N THR A 153 -5.05 -3.32 -13.89
CA THR A 153 -5.78 -4.58 -13.72
C THR A 153 -6.70 -4.83 -14.91
N THR A 154 -7.02 -6.09 -15.21
CA THR A 154 -7.95 -6.40 -16.31
C THR A 154 -9.40 -6.14 -15.94
N LEU A 155 -9.72 -6.10 -14.64
CA LEU A 155 -11.05 -5.78 -14.13
C LEU A 155 -11.36 -4.28 -14.13
N GLY A 156 -10.36 -3.42 -14.39
CA GLY A 156 -10.57 -1.97 -14.48
C GLY A 156 -10.81 -1.30 -13.13
N VAL A 157 -10.43 -1.95 -12.03
CA VAL A 157 -10.64 -1.49 -10.65
C VAL A 157 -9.35 -1.52 -9.85
N GLY A 158 -9.26 -0.67 -8.83
CA GLY A 158 -8.09 -0.56 -7.96
C GLY A 158 -7.70 0.88 -7.66
N GLY A 159 -7.56 1.17 -6.36
CA GLY A 159 -7.04 2.44 -5.85
C GLY A 159 -5.58 2.69 -6.21
N ALA A 160 -4.99 3.71 -5.59
CA ALA A 160 -3.61 4.11 -5.87
C ALA A 160 -2.57 3.19 -5.21
N ALA A 161 -1.48 2.91 -5.93
CA ALA A 161 -0.22 2.50 -5.29
C ALA A 161 0.41 3.72 -4.63
N GLU A 162 0.82 3.59 -3.36
CA GLU A 162 1.53 4.65 -2.63
C GLU A 162 2.81 5.06 -3.37
N ILE A 163 3.65 4.08 -3.72
CA ILE A 163 4.81 4.23 -4.59
C ILE A 163 4.73 3.18 -5.69
N TYR A 164 4.81 3.60 -6.95
CA TYR A 164 4.81 2.70 -8.11
C TYR A 164 6.14 2.80 -8.85
N VAL A 165 6.78 1.65 -9.05
CA VAL A 165 8.10 1.55 -9.66
C VAL A 165 8.08 0.63 -10.88
N GLU A 166 8.55 1.11 -12.03
CA GLU A 166 8.92 0.29 -13.19
C GLU A 166 10.45 0.31 -13.30
N PRO A 167 11.17 -0.68 -12.74
CA PRO A 167 12.62 -0.71 -12.82
C PRO A 167 13.08 -0.98 -14.25
N SER A 168 14.14 -0.33 -14.68
CA SER A 168 14.70 -0.47 -16.03
C SER A 168 15.52 -1.74 -16.22
N GLY A 169 15.96 -2.38 -15.14
CA GLY A 169 16.76 -3.62 -15.20
C GLY A 169 16.98 -4.25 -13.83
N GLU A 170 17.74 -5.36 -13.79
CA GLU A 170 17.98 -6.15 -12.58
C GLU A 170 18.68 -5.34 -11.48
N THR A 171 19.64 -4.48 -11.82
CA THR A 171 20.33 -3.60 -10.85
C THR A 171 19.37 -2.66 -10.14
N ASP A 172 18.51 -1.98 -10.89
CA ASP A 172 17.52 -1.04 -10.36
C ASP A 172 16.49 -1.77 -9.49
N LEU A 173 16.02 -2.95 -9.93
CA LEU A 173 15.13 -3.78 -9.12
C LEU A 173 15.77 -4.12 -7.77
N ALA A 174 17.04 -4.54 -7.76
CA ALA A 174 17.74 -4.88 -6.53
C ALA A 174 17.91 -3.66 -5.60
N VAL A 175 18.12 -2.46 -6.16
CA VAL A 175 18.15 -1.21 -5.39
C VAL A 175 16.79 -0.93 -4.74
N VAL A 176 15.69 -1.07 -5.48
CA VAL A 176 14.33 -0.87 -4.93
C VAL A 176 14.04 -1.84 -3.78
N LEU A 177 14.38 -3.12 -3.94
CA LEU A 177 14.13 -4.13 -2.90
C LEU A 177 14.94 -3.86 -1.63
N ARG A 178 16.22 -3.51 -1.77
CA ARG A 178 17.06 -3.15 -0.61
C ARG A 178 16.57 -1.88 0.07
N TYR A 179 16.21 -0.86 -0.71
CA TYR A 179 15.66 0.38 -0.17
C TYR A 179 14.37 0.12 0.61
N ALA A 180 13.46 -0.66 0.05
CA ALA A 180 12.20 -1.03 0.70
C ALA A 180 12.44 -1.82 1.99
N ALA A 181 13.39 -2.77 1.99
CA ALA A 181 13.75 -3.52 3.19
C ALA A 181 14.32 -2.64 4.31
N VAL A 182 15.24 -1.72 3.99
CA VAL A 182 15.84 -0.79 4.97
C VAL A 182 14.81 0.16 5.57
N ASN A 183 13.83 0.59 4.78
CA ASN A 183 12.79 1.53 5.19
C ASN A 183 11.49 0.84 5.66
N GLU A 184 11.51 -0.50 5.82
CA GLU A 184 10.36 -1.31 6.23
C GLU A 184 9.10 -1.10 5.36
N LEU A 185 9.29 -0.80 4.08
CA LEU A 185 8.21 -0.59 3.12
C LEU A 185 7.76 -1.94 2.55
N PRO A 186 6.47 -2.31 2.64
CA PRO A 186 5.98 -3.54 2.04
C PRO A 186 6.10 -3.48 0.52
N VAL A 187 6.51 -4.58 -0.10
CA VAL A 187 6.68 -4.69 -1.55
C VAL A 187 5.59 -5.58 -2.15
N PHE A 188 4.99 -5.13 -3.25
CA PHE A 188 4.02 -5.90 -4.03
C PHE A 188 4.43 -5.96 -5.49
N ILE A 189 4.61 -7.17 -6.05
CA ILE A 189 4.89 -7.35 -7.47
C ILE A 189 3.59 -7.39 -8.27
N LEU A 190 3.42 -6.43 -9.17
CA LEU A 190 2.28 -6.34 -10.07
C LEU A 190 2.67 -6.78 -11.48
N GLY A 191 2.09 -7.90 -11.92
CA GLY A 191 2.11 -8.33 -13.32
C GLY A 191 1.11 -7.53 -14.16
N ARG A 192 0.30 -8.22 -14.98
CA ARG A 192 -0.79 -7.57 -15.74
C ARG A 192 -2.09 -7.35 -14.96
N GLY A 193 -2.12 -7.72 -13.67
CA GLY A 193 -3.32 -7.64 -12.84
C GLY A 193 -4.52 -8.43 -13.39
N SER A 194 -4.27 -9.53 -14.12
CA SER A 194 -5.32 -10.34 -14.73
C SER A 194 -6.09 -11.23 -13.77
N ASN A 195 -5.58 -11.38 -12.54
CA ASN A 195 -6.15 -12.19 -11.48
C ASN A 195 -6.14 -11.44 -10.15
N LEU A 196 -6.33 -10.11 -10.18
CA LEU A 196 -6.30 -9.25 -9.00
C LEU A 196 -7.56 -8.38 -8.93
N LEU A 197 -8.17 -8.35 -7.75
CA LEU A 197 -9.20 -7.39 -7.35
C LEU A 197 -8.60 -6.46 -6.28
N ILE A 198 -8.22 -5.25 -6.68
CA ILE A 198 -7.60 -4.27 -5.80
C ILE A 198 -8.70 -3.35 -5.26
N ARG A 199 -8.74 -3.13 -3.95
CA ARG A 199 -9.69 -2.22 -3.30
C ARG A 199 -9.40 -0.76 -3.67
N ASP A 200 -10.39 0.12 -3.55
CA ASP A 200 -10.23 1.56 -3.83
C ASP A 200 -9.26 2.25 -2.86
N GLY A 201 -9.02 1.66 -1.68
CA GLY A 201 -7.96 2.09 -0.77
C GLY A 201 -6.54 1.83 -1.27
N GLY A 202 -6.37 1.15 -2.40
CA GLY A 202 -5.09 0.99 -3.07
C GLY A 202 -4.13 0.00 -2.42
N ILE A 203 -2.83 0.17 -2.68
CA ILE A 203 -1.74 -0.66 -2.15
C ILE A 203 -0.71 0.25 -1.48
N ARG A 204 -0.45 -0.01 -0.19
CA ARG A 204 0.59 0.68 0.60
C ARG A 204 1.98 0.16 0.26
N GLY A 205 3.00 0.99 0.48
CA GLY A 205 4.39 0.70 0.18
C GLY A 205 4.71 0.74 -1.32
N VAL A 206 5.58 -0.17 -1.77
CA VAL A 206 6.14 -0.16 -3.12
C VAL A 206 5.48 -1.21 -4.00
N VAL A 207 4.77 -0.76 -5.04
CA VAL A 207 4.28 -1.60 -6.13
C VAL A 207 5.29 -1.63 -7.26
N ILE A 208 5.86 -2.80 -7.54
CA ILE A 208 6.85 -2.99 -8.59
C ILE A 208 6.20 -3.65 -9.80
N SER A 209 6.41 -3.08 -10.98
CA SER A 209 5.89 -3.59 -12.25
C SER A 209 7.02 -3.81 -13.26
N LEU A 210 7.29 -5.07 -13.61
CA LEU A 210 8.36 -5.48 -14.53
C LEU A 210 7.98 -5.29 -16.01
N ARG A 211 7.49 -4.09 -16.39
CA ARG A 211 7.00 -3.80 -17.75
C ARG A 211 8.07 -3.21 -18.68
N HIS A 212 9.24 -2.87 -18.15
CA HIS A 212 10.35 -2.37 -18.94
C HIS A 212 10.87 -3.45 -19.91
N ASN A 213 11.46 -3.04 -21.04
CA ASN A 213 11.89 -3.94 -22.10
C ASN A 213 12.88 -5.02 -21.62
N ASP A 214 13.80 -4.69 -20.71
CA ASP A 214 14.72 -5.65 -20.09
C ASP A 214 14.02 -6.84 -19.43
N PHE A 215 12.81 -6.63 -18.93
CA PHE A 215 11.99 -7.65 -18.30
C PHE A 215 10.90 -8.18 -19.23
N SER A 216 10.66 -7.60 -20.40
CA SER A 216 9.59 -8.05 -21.31
C SER A 216 10.09 -8.56 -22.67
N ALA A 217 11.40 -8.57 -22.90
CA ALA A 217 12.01 -9.12 -24.10
C ALA A 217 11.68 -10.60 -24.28
N ILE A 218 11.59 -11.01 -25.55
CA ILE A 218 11.37 -12.38 -26.00
C ILE A 218 12.36 -12.65 -27.13
N GLU A 219 13.16 -13.69 -27.00
CA GLU A 219 14.16 -14.12 -27.98
C GLU A 219 14.00 -15.61 -28.25
N VAL A 220 14.04 -16.01 -29.52
CA VAL A 220 13.99 -17.43 -29.92
C VAL A 220 15.38 -17.87 -30.33
N ASN A 221 15.84 -18.99 -29.79
CA ASN A 221 17.14 -19.59 -30.10
C ASN A 221 16.96 -21.09 -30.30
N GLY A 222 16.93 -21.52 -31.57
CA GLY A 222 16.62 -22.90 -31.93
C GLY A 222 15.23 -23.29 -31.48
N ASP A 223 15.14 -24.32 -30.64
CA ASP A 223 13.92 -24.84 -30.03
C ASP A 223 13.60 -24.23 -28.66
N GLN A 224 14.36 -23.21 -28.22
CA GLN A 224 14.16 -22.55 -26.93
C GLN A 224 13.72 -21.11 -27.07
N ILE A 225 12.87 -20.66 -26.13
CA ILE A 225 12.39 -19.28 -26.05
C ILE A 225 12.83 -18.67 -24.72
N TRP A 226 13.63 -17.62 -24.82
CA TRP A 226 14.09 -16.81 -23.70
C TRP A 226 13.11 -15.66 -23.53
N CYS A 227 12.52 -15.53 -22.35
CA CYS A 227 11.54 -14.48 -22.10
C CYS A 227 11.70 -13.87 -20.71
N GLY A 228 11.53 -12.56 -20.62
CA GLY A 228 11.49 -11.87 -19.33
C GLY A 228 10.15 -12.05 -18.60
N ALA A 229 10.15 -11.87 -17.28
CA ALA A 229 8.96 -12.03 -16.43
C ALA A 229 7.81 -11.04 -16.76
N GLY A 230 8.12 -9.92 -17.39
CA GLY A 230 7.18 -8.95 -17.95
C GLY A 230 6.59 -9.34 -19.30
N ALA A 231 7.16 -10.33 -20.00
CA ALA A 231 6.74 -10.72 -21.34
C ALA A 231 5.29 -11.22 -21.31
N ARG A 232 4.48 -10.79 -22.28
CA ARG A 232 3.07 -11.18 -22.37
C ARG A 232 2.95 -12.60 -22.89
N LEU A 233 2.09 -13.41 -22.27
CA LEU A 233 1.91 -14.83 -22.63
C LEU A 233 1.50 -15.02 -24.09
N ASN A 234 0.56 -14.20 -24.57
CA ASN A 234 0.15 -14.22 -25.97
C ASN A 234 1.28 -13.84 -26.95
N HIS A 235 2.23 -13.00 -26.53
CA HIS A 235 3.39 -12.68 -27.37
C HIS A 235 4.41 -13.82 -27.40
N ILE A 236 4.57 -14.55 -26.30
CA ILE A 236 5.42 -15.76 -26.24
C ILE A 236 4.84 -16.84 -27.17
N ALA A 237 3.54 -17.09 -27.10
CA ALA A 237 2.86 -18.05 -27.99
C ALA A 237 3.02 -17.66 -29.47
N ASN A 238 2.89 -16.37 -29.80
CA ASN A 238 3.10 -15.88 -31.17
C ASN A 238 4.55 -16.08 -31.63
N ALA A 239 5.54 -15.79 -30.78
CA ALA A 239 6.95 -16.00 -31.09
C ALA A 239 7.27 -17.50 -31.34
N ALA A 240 6.67 -18.40 -30.55
CA ALA A 240 6.78 -19.83 -30.76
C ALA A 240 6.21 -20.25 -32.12
N ARG A 241 4.99 -19.82 -32.42
CA ARG A 241 4.33 -20.07 -33.72
C ARG A 241 5.18 -19.60 -34.88
N ASP A 242 5.70 -18.38 -34.82
CA ASP A 242 6.48 -17.77 -35.90
C ASP A 242 7.82 -18.48 -36.11
N ALA A 243 8.34 -19.14 -35.08
CA ALA A 243 9.52 -20.00 -35.14
C ALA A 243 9.21 -21.47 -35.49
N GLY A 244 7.95 -21.83 -35.72
CA GLY A 244 7.54 -23.21 -36.00
C GLY A 244 7.59 -24.14 -34.79
N LEU A 245 7.52 -23.59 -33.57
CA LEU A 245 7.57 -24.35 -32.32
C LEU A 245 6.16 -24.58 -31.75
N THR A 246 5.86 -25.84 -31.44
CA THR A 246 4.63 -26.28 -30.75
C THR A 246 4.84 -26.43 -29.24
N GLY A 247 3.76 -26.64 -28.49
CA GLY A 247 3.76 -26.88 -27.04
C GLY A 247 3.49 -25.64 -26.17
N LEU A 248 3.46 -24.45 -26.78
CA LEU A 248 3.26 -23.15 -26.11
C LEU A 248 1.93 -22.48 -26.47
N GLU A 249 1.07 -23.15 -27.25
CA GLU A 249 -0.21 -22.63 -27.76
C GLU A 249 -1.18 -22.29 -26.64
N PHE A 250 -1.16 -23.07 -25.54
CA PHE A 250 -2.03 -22.86 -24.39
C PHE A 250 -1.85 -21.48 -23.74
N MET A 251 -0.71 -20.80 -23.97
CA MET A 251 -0.43 -19.46 -23.46
C MET A 251 -1.17 -18.36 -24.20
N GLU A 252 -1.65 -18.61 -25.43
CA GLU A 252 -2.32 -17.60 -26.28
C GLU A 252 -3.54 -17.00 -25.57
N GLY A 253 -4.40 -17.86 -25.02
CA GLY A 253 -5.64 -17.45 -24.37
C GLY A 253 -5.50 -17.02 -22.90
N ILE A 254 -4.30 -17.09 -22.32
CA ILE A 254 -4.11 -16.75 -20.89
C ILE A 254 -3.74 -15.27 -20.77
N PRO A 255 -4.59 -14.41 -20.17
CA PRO A 255 -4.24 -13.03 -19.94
C PRO A 255 -3.16 -12.97 -18.84
N GLY A 256 -2.00 -12.40 -19.15
CA GLY A 256 -0.94 -12.32 -18.15
C GLY A 256 0.42 -12.01 -18.73
N CYS A 257 1.40 -12.07 -17.83
CA CYS A 257 2.82 -12.06 -18.17
C CYS A 257 3.51 -13.29 -17.60
N MET A 258 4.72 -13.58 -18.08
CA MET A 258 5.46 -14.77 -17.73
C MET A 258 5.70 -14.91 -16.22
N GLY A 259 6.06 -13.84 -15.52
CA GLY A 259 6.27 -13.87 -14.07
C GLY A 259 5.02 -14.26 -13.29
N GLY A 260 3.85 -13.77 -13.71
CA GLY A 260 2.57 -14.18 -13.15
C GLY A 260 2.25 -15.65 -13.45
N ALA A 261 2.52 -16.10 -14.67
CA ALA A 261 2.34 -17.49 -15.08
C ALA A 261 3.26 -18.46 -14.32
N LEU A 262 4.53 -18.11 -14.12
CA LEU A 262 5.45 -18.90 -13.31
C LEU A 262 4.98 -18.96 -11.86
N ARG A 263 4.65 -17.81 -11.23
CA ARG A 263 4.15 -17.80 -9.85
C ARG A 263 2.91 -18.69 -9.65
N MET A 264 2.02 -18.70 -10.64
CA MET A 264 0.75 -19.41 -10.60
C MET A 264 0.80 -20.78 -11.26
N ASN A 265 1.95 -21.26 -11.77
CA ASN A 265 2.01 -22.39 -12.71
C ASN A 265 0.79 -22.39 -13.68
N ALA A 266 0.63 -21.28 -14.41
CA ALA A 266 -0.54 -21.04 -15.23
C ALA A 266 -0.69 -22.13 -16.30
N GLY A 267 -1.92 -22.42 -16.69
CA GLY A 267 -2.21 -23.54 -17.58
C GLY A 267 -3.66 -23.52 -18.03
N ALA A 268 -3.86 -23.98 -19.25
CA ALA A 268 -5.14 -24.06 -19.95
C ALA A 268 -5.06 -25.23 -20.93
N TRP A 269 -6.21 -25.79 -21.31
CA TRP A 269 -6.29 -26.81 -22.38
C TRP A 269 -5.34 -28.02 -22.20
N GLY A 270 -5.10 -28.42 -20.95
CA GLY A 270 -4.25 -29.57 -20.62
C GLY A 270 -2.74 -29.28 -20.51
N GLY A 271 -2.28 -28.08 -20.89
CA GLY A 271 -0.88 -27.67 -20.72
C GLY A 271 -0.66 -26.78 -19.49
N THR A 272 0.53 -26.89 -18.88
CA THR A 272 0.96 -26.02 -17.77
C THR A 272 2.31 -25.35 -18.03
N THR A 273 2.54 -24.20 -17.38
CA THR A 273 3.73 -23.37 -17.60
C THR A 273 5.00 -24.17 -17.33
N PHE A 274 5.08 -24.87 -16.19
CA PHE A 274 6.28 -25.60 -15.80
C PHE A 274 6.56 -26.87 -16.61
N GLU A 275 5.61 -27.38 -17.40
CA GLU A 275 5.87 -28.44 -18.37
C GLU A 275 6.80 -27.97 -19.50
N GLN A 276 6.78 -26.67 -19.82
CA GLN A 276 7.61 -26.08 -20.85
C GLN A 276 8.81 -25.30 -20.30
N VAL A 277 8.98 -25.18 -18.97
CA VAL A 277 10.10 -24.43 -18.40
C VAL A 277 11.35 -25.31 -18.39
N VAL A 278 12.45 -24.79 -18.93
CA VAL A 278 13.79 -25.37 -18.78
C VAL A 278 14.42 -24.86 -17.48
N ARG A 279 14.42 -23.54 -17.30
CA ARG A 279 14.98 -22.88 -16.12
C ARG A 279 14.34 -21.53 -15.86
N VAL A 280 14.40 -21.09 -14.62
CA VAL A 280 13.93 -19.79 -14.15
C VAL A 280 15.06 -19.06 -13.44
N ARG A 281 15.30 -17.83 -13.85
CA ARG A 281 16.15 -16.87 -13.16
C ARG A 281 15.27 -15.97 -12.30
N TYR A 282 15.56 -15.88 -11.01
CA TYR A 282 14.77 -15.10 -10.05
C TYR A 282 15.68 -14.30 -9.11
N MET A 283 15.09 -13.29 -8.47
CA MET A 283 15.73 -12.44 -7.48
C MET A 283 15.11 -12.67 -6.10
N THR A 284 15.95 -12.85 -5.10
CA THR A 284 15.57 -12.89 -3.68
C THR A 284 15.29 -11.48 -3.16
N HIS A 285 14.61 -11.35 -2.02
CA HIS A 285 14.30 -10.03 -1.45
C HIS A 285 15.54 -9.21 -1.03
N ASP A 286 16.70 -9.85 -0.79
CA ASP A 286 17.98 -9.16 -0.55
C ASP A 286 18.71 -8.76 -1.85
N GLY A 287 18.09 -9.02 -3.01
CA GLY A 287 18.59 -8.60 -4.32
C GLY A 287 19.64 -9.55 -4.92
N LYS A 288 19.80 -10.76 -4.39
CA LYS A 288 20.65 -11.79 -5.00
C LYS A 288 19.90 -12.46 -6.14
N ILE A 289 20.66 -12.88 -7.15
CA ILE A 289 20.11 -13.54 -8.32
C ILE A 289 20.49 -15.01 -8.26
N GLU A 290 19.49 -15.87 -8.44
CA GLU A 290 19.64 -17.31 -8.53
C GLU A 290 18.98 -17.83 -9.81
N GLU A 291 19.40 -19.01 -10.25
CA GLU A 291 18.82 -19.73 -11.37
C GLU A 291 18.59 -21.18 -10.97
N ARG A 292 17.42 -21.71 -11.30
CA ARG A 292 17.02 -23.09 -11.01
C ARG A 292 16.34 -23.72 -12.21
N THR A 293 16.50 -25.01 -12.38
CA THR A 293 15.76 -25.81 -13.37
C THR A 293 14.30 -25.98 -12.95
N ALA A 294 13.42 -26.37 -13.87
CA ALA A 294 11.98 -26.53 -13.57
C ALA A 294 11.69 -27.46 -12.38
N ASP A 295 12.38 -28.59 -12.29
CA ASP A 295 12.23 -29.56 -11.20
C ASP A 295 12.64 -28.98 -9.83
N GLN A 296 13.64 -28.11 -9.80
CA GLN A 296 14.12 -27.43 -8.60
C GLN A 296 13.21 -26.28 -8.13
N MET A 297 12.25 -25.85 -8.96
CA MET A 297 11.30 -24.78 -8.61
C MET A 297 10.12 -25.29 -7.77
N GLY A 298 9.93 -26.60 -7.66
CA GLY A 298 8.88 -27.22 -6.84
C GLY A 298 7.46 -26.80 -7.23
N ALA A 299 7.23 -26.56 -8.52
CA ALA A 299 5.92 -26.14 -9.01
C ALA A 299 4.85 -27.23 -8.79
N VAL A 300 3.68 -26.80 -8.34
CA VAL A 300 2.50 -27.63 -8.13
C VAL A 300 1.30 -27.03 -8.84
N TYR A 301 0.14 -27.68 -8.77
CA TYR A 301 -1.08 -27.14 -9.35
C TYR A 301 -1.35 -25.73 -8.80
N ARG A 302 -1.41 -24.76 -9.72
CA ARG A 302 -1.71 -23.34 -9.45
C ARG A 302 -0.74 -22.62 -8.50
N SER A 303 0.51 -23.09 -8.37
CA SER A 303 1.48 -22.46 -7.45
C SER A 303 2.93 -22.84 -7.74
N CYS A 304 3.85 -21.90 -7.51
CA CYS A 304 5.28 -22.17 -7.37
C CYS A 304 5.77 -21.61 -6.02
N PRO A 305 6.10 -22.46 -5.02
CA PRO A 305 6.53 -22.02 -3.69
C PRO A 305 7.74 -21.08 -3.71
N VAL A 306 8.75 -21.35 -4.55
CA VAL A 306 9.95 -20.50 -4.68
C VAL A 306 9.56 -19.08 -5.09
N LEU A 307 8.62 -18.94 -6.04
CA LEU A 307 8.16 -17.64 -6.55
C LEU A 307 7.03 -17.00 -5.72
N ARG A 308 6.67 -17.59 -4.57
CA ARG A 308 5.88 -16.88 -3.55
C ARG A 308 6.76 -15.94 -2.74
N GLU A 309 8.00 -16.34 -2.50
CA GLU A 309 8.99 -15.62 -1.69
C GLU A 309 9.99 -14.82 -2.54
N HIS A 310 10.05 -15.08 -3.84
CA HIS A 310 11.04 -14.51 -4.76
C HIS A 310 10.43 -13.98 -6.05
N ILE A 311 11.17 -13.15 -6.76
CA ILE A 311 10.70 -12.38 -7.91
C ILE A 311 11.29 -12.99 -9.18
N ALA A 312 10.45 -13.58 -10.04
CA ALA A 312 10.90 -14.06 -11.34
C ALA A 312 11.45 -12.91 -12.19
N LEU A 313 12.59 -13.13 -12.85
CA LEU A 313 13.22 -12.16 -13.75
C LEU A 313 13.11 -12.61 -15.21
N LYS A 314 13.49 -13.86 -15.48
CA LYS A 314 13.52 -14.47 -16.81
C LYS A 314 13.21 -15.96 -16.73
N ALA A 315 12.71 -16.52 -17.82
CA ALA A 315 12.56 -17.96 -18.01
C ALA A 315 13.07 -18.37 -19.40
N VAL A 316 13.59 -19.59 -19.47
CA VAL A 316 13.83 -20.28 -20.74
C VAL A 316 12.76 -21.35 -20.87
N LEU A 317 12.05 -21.33 -21.99
CA LEU A 317 11.01 -22.28 -22.32
C LEU A 317 11.49 -23.21 -23.43
N GLN A 318 11.05 -24.46 -23.41
CA GLN A 318 11.26 -25.45 -24.44
C GLN A 318 10.06 -25.45 -25.39
N GLY A 319 10.31 -25.34 -26.68
CA GLY A 319 9.36 -25.60 -27.75
C GLY A 319 9.65 -26.94 -28.42
N ILE A 320 8.70 -27.42 -29.22
CA ILE A 320 8.81 -28.68 -29.97
C ILE A 320 8.77 -28.35 -31.48
N PRO A 321 9.88 -28.56 -32.22
CA PRO A 321 9.95 -28.30 -33.68
C PRO A 321 9.01 -29.15 -34.54
#